data_AF-A0A3N1PE44-F1
#
_entry.id   AF-A0A3N1PE44-F1
#
_cell.length_a   1.000
_cell.length_b   1.000
_cell.length_c   1.000
_cell.angle_alpha   90.00
_cell.angle_beta   90.00
_cell.angle_gamma   90.00
#
_symmetry.space_group_name_H-M   'P 1'
#
loop_
_entity.id
_entity.type
_entity.pdbx_description
1 polymer ?
#
loop_
_entity_poly.entity_id
_entity_poly.type
_entity_poly.pdbx_seq_one_letter_code
_entity_poly.pdbx_strand_id
1 'polypeptide(L)'
;MDTHSLGEPLLAAGVWQSGLAQVLGGLVVVVVLIGAFVLGIRLKNKELPPPPPESQPHRPETDRLPGEVAEYRKPAEMPHTDGENRLMPYNLKSSGEADPGPQSEERRKWRGISSGGFGSGGTGHGD
;
A
#
# COMPACT_ATOMS: atom_id res chain seq x y z
N MET A 1 -9.47 -2.61 76.84
CA MET A 1 -9.88 -1.45 76.01
C MET A 1 -9.15 -1.69 74.71
N ASP A 2 -9.75 -2.54 73.89
CA ASP A 2 -9.01 -3.30 72.90
C ASP A 2 -9.02 -2.57 71.58
N THR A 3 -7.84 -2.55 71.01
CA THR A 3 -7.39 -1.86 69.81
C THR A 3 -8.11 -2.37 68.57
N HIS A 4 -8.94 -1.53 67.94
CA HIS A 4 -9.34 -1.73 66.55
C HIS A 4 -8.23 -1.23 65.63
N SER A 5 -7.23 -2.08 65.41
CA SER A 5 -6.35 -1.97 64.25
C SER A 5 -7.20 -2.20 63.01
N LEU A 6 -7.37 -1.14 62.22
CA LEU A 6 -7.99 -1.21 60.91
C LEU A 6 -7.14 -2.15 60.06
N GLY A 7 -7.73 -3.26 59.61
CA GLY A 7 -7.10 -4.20 58.71
C GLY A 7 -6.71 -3.51 57.41
N GLU A 8 -5.44 -3.16 57.30
CA GLU A 8 -4.78 -2.90 56.03
C GLU A 8 -4.95 -4.14 55.12
N PRO A 9 -5.24 -3.98 53.83
CA PRO A 9 -5.53 -5.09 52.94
C PRO A 9 -4.23 -5.85 52.62
N LEU A 10 -3.83 -6.76 53.50
CA LEU A 10 -2.70 -7.68 53.31
C LEU A 10 -2.84 -8.54 52.04
N LEU A 11 -4.05 -8.64 51.49
CA LEU A 11 -4.32 -9.38 50.25
C LEU A 11 -4.01 -8.58 48.99
N ALA A 12 -3.93 -7.25 49.08
CA ALA A 12 -3.59 -6.41 47.94
C ALA A 12 -2.09 -6.44 47.64
N ALA A 13 -1.23 -6.51 48.65
CA ALA A 13 0.22 -6.48 48.45
C ALA A 13 0.78 -7.81 47.89
N GLY A 14 0.29 -8.96 48.37
CA GLY A 14 0.89 -10.27 48.04
C GLY A 14 0.42 -10.90 46.72
N VAL A 15 -0.74 -10.50 46.17
CA VAL A 15 -1.28 -11.14 44.96
C VAL A 15 -0.49 -10.73 43.72
N TRP A 16 -0.05 -9.47 43.63
CA TRP A 16 0.75 -8.99 42.49
C TRP A 16 2.16 -9.61 42.38
N GLN A 17 2.67 -10.18 43.47
CA GLN A 17 3.94 -10.94 43.49
C GLN A 17 3.75 -12.44 43.26
N SER A 18 2.50 -12.92 43.23
CA SER A 18 2.19 -14.32 42.93
C SER A 18 2.14 -14.54 41.41
N GLY A 19 2.67 -15.67 40.92
CA GLY A 19 2.60 -16.05 39.50
C GLY A 19 1.17 -16.08 38.93
N LEU A 20 0.15 -16.18 39.79
CA LEU A 20 -1.26 -16.10 39.42
C LEU A 20 -1.64 -14.72 38.87
N ALA A 21 -1.13 -13.62 39.43
CA ALA A 21 -1.40 -12.28 38.90
C ALA A 21 -0.81 -12.10 37.50
N GLN A 22 0.38 -12.66 37.24
CA GLN A 22 0.99 -12.63 35.91
C GLN A 22 0.16 -13.41 34.88
N VAL A 23 -0.37 -14.58 35.27
CA VAL A 23 -1.25 -15.38 34.39
C VAL A 23 -2.55 -14.63 34.10
N LEU A 24 -3.18 -14.04 35.12
CA LEU A 24 -4.40 -13.25 34.93
C LEU A 24 -4.14 -12.00 34.10
N GLY A 25 -3.03 -11.30 34.32
CA GLY A 25 -2.61 -10.16 33.51
C GLY A 25 -2.43 -10.54 32.04
N GLY A 26 -1.71 -11.64 31.78
CA GLY A 26 -1.57 -12.19 30.43
C GLY A 26 -2.92 -12.54 29.79
N LEU A 27 -3.82 -13.19 30.53
CA LEU A 27 -5.15 -13.55 30.05
C LEU A 27 -5.98 -12.31 29.69
N VAL A 28 -5.94 -11.27 30.52
CA VAL A 28 -6.62 -9.99 30.24
C VAL A 28 -6.10 -9.37 28.95
N VAL A 29 -4.78 -9.32 28.76
CA VAL A 29 -4.17 -8.79 27.53
C VAL A 29 -4.63 -9.61 26.31
N VAL A 30 -4.63 -10.94 26.38
CA VAL A 30 -5.09 -11.82 25.30
C VAL A 30 -6.57 -11.55 24.95
N VAL A 31 -7.44 -11.45 25.95
CA VAL A 31 -8.87 -11.16 25.75
C VAL A 31 -9.07 -9.79 25.08
N VAL A 32 -8.32 -8.78 25.50
CA VAL A 32 -8.36 -7.44 24.88
C VAL A 32 -7.92 -7.48 23.41
N LEU A 33 -6.82 -8.18 23.11
CA LEU A 33 -6.31 -8.31 21.73
C LEU A 33 -7.30 -9.06 20.82
N ILE A 34 -7.88 -10.16 21.30
CA ILE A 34 -8.90 -10.89 20.55
C ILE A 34 -10.12 -10.01 20.34
N GLY A 35 -10.57 -9.28 21.36
CA GLY A 35 -11.69 -8.34 21.27
C GLY A 35 -11.46 -7.25 20.20
N ALA A 36 -10.27 -6.64 20.19
CA ALA A 36 -9.89 -5.65 19.19
C ALA A 36 -9.89 -6.23 17.77
N PHE A 37 -9.34 -7.44 17.59
CA PHE A 37 -9.31 -8.13 16.29
C PHE A 37 -10.72 -8.46 15.79
N VAL A 38 -11.58 -9.01 16.65
CA VAL A 38 -12.98 -9.31 16.31
C VAL A 38 -13.76 -8.05 15.97
N LEU A 39 -13.54 -6.94 16.70
CA LEU A 39 -14.15 -5.65 16.40
C LEU A 39 -13.71 -5.12 15.02
N GLY A 40 -12.42 -5.23 14.69
CA GLY A 40 -11.88 -4.86 13.39
C GLY A 40 -12.49 -5.66 12.24
N ILE A 41 -12.62 -6.98 12.41
CA ILE A 41 -13.33 -7.84 11.43
C ILE A 41 -14.79 -7.41 11.29
N ARG A 42 -15.48 -7.16 12.40
CA ARG A 42 -16.89 -6.74 12.39
C ARG A 42 -17.08 -5.42 11.65
N LEU A 43 -16.12 -4.49 11.76
CA LEU A 43 -16.15 -3.21 11.05
C LEU A 43 -15.89 -3.41 9.55
N LYS A 44 -14.87 -4.19 9.19
CA LYS A 44 -14.55 -4.53 7.78
C LYS A 44 -15.73 -5.19 7.07
N ASN A 45 -16.45 -6.08 7.76
CA ASN A 45 -17.60 -6.78 7.17
C ASN A 45 -18.82 -5.89 6.89
N LYS A 46 -18.81 -4.62 7.34
CA LYS A 46 -19.83 -3.64 6.94
C LYS A 46 -19.52 -3.00 5.59
N GLU A 47 -18.29 -3.10 5.13
CA GLU A 47 -17.89 -2.66 3.80
C GLU A 47 -18.29 -3.71 2.76
N LEU A 48 -18.44 -3.27 1.51
CA LEU A 48 -18.70 -4.20 0.40
C LEU A 48 -17.53 -5.18 0.28
N PRO A 49 -17.79 -6.46 -0.03
CA PRO A 49 -16.72 -7.42 -0.24
C PRO A 49 -15.84 -6.93 -1.41
N PRO A 50 -14.52 -7.23 -1.38
CA PRO A 50 -13.66 -7.01 -2.52
C PRO A 50 -14.29 -7.61 -3.78
N PRO A 51 -14.13 -6.96 -4.95
CA PRO A 51 -14.70 -7.44 -6.19
C PRO A 51 -14.24 -8.89 -6.45
N PRO A 52 -15.16 -9.77 -6.88
CA PRO A 52 -14.82 -11.14 -7.18
C PRO A 52 -13.69 -11.25 -8.22
N PRO A 53 -12.84 -12.29 -8.19
CA PRO A 53 -11.83 -12.50 -9.22
C PRO A 53 -12.46 -12.63 -10.62
N GLU A 54 -13.66 -13.20 -10.73
CA GLU A 54 -14.40 -13.29 -11.99
C GLU A 54 -14.95 -11.94 -12.48
N SER A 55 -15.05 -10.93 -11.61
CA SER A 55 -15.41 -9.56 -12.00
C SER A 55 -14.23 -8.78 -12.54
N GLN A 56 -13.01 -9.33 -12.43
CA GLN A 56 -11.84 -8.73 -13.06
C GLN A 56 -12.01 -8.75 -14.58
N PRO A 57 -11.50 -7.73 -15.29
CA PRO A 57 -11.49 -7.73 -16.74
C PRO A 57 -10.79 -8.98 -17.27
N HIS A 58 -11.56 -9.86 -17.94
CA HIS A 58 -11.00 -11.02 -18.62
C HIS A 58 -10.39 -10.61 -19.94
N ARG A 59 -9.39 -11.38 -20.39
CA ARG A 59 -8.90 -11.25 -21.76
C ARG A 59 -10.08 -11.52 -22.71
N PRO A 60 -10.26 -10.71 -23.78
CA PRO A 60 -11.21 -11.03 -24.83
C PRO A 60 -10.98 -12.45 -25.37
N GLU A 61 -12.03 -13.12 -25.87
CA GLU A 61 -11.98 -14.50 -26.43
C GLU A 61 -11.12 -14.63 -27.71
N THR A 62 -10.35 -13.60 -28.05
CA THR A 62 -9.46 -13.58 -29.19
C THR A 62 -8.05 -13.98 -28.76
N ASP A 63 -7.45 -14.93 -29.48
CA ASP A 63 -6.06 -15.36 -29.25
C ASP A 63 -5.03 -14.30 -29.68
N ARG A 64 -5.48 -13.23 -30.34
CA ARG A 64 -4.65 -12.07 -30.64
C ARG A 64 -4.19 -11.43 -29.34
N LEU A 65 -2.89 -11.21 -29.22
CA LEU A 65 -2.34 -10.35 -28.17
C LEU A 65 -3.12 -9.03 -28.20
N PRO A 66 -3.52 -8.48 -27.03
CA PRO A 66 -3.95 -7.09 -26.97
C PRO A 66 -2.91 -6.28 -27.73
N GLY A 67 -3.34 -5.55 -28.77
CA GLY A 67 -2.42 -4.72 -29.53
C GLY A 67 -1.63 -3.82 -28.57
N GLU A 68 -0.42 -3.43 -28.96
CA GLU A 68 0.31 -2.42 -28.22
C GLU A 68 -0.49 -1.10 -28.21
N VAL A 69 -1.21 -0.84 -27.12
CA VAL A 69 -1.80 0.48 -26.88
C VAL A 69 -0.75 1.28 -26.16
N ALA A 70 0.04 2.04 -26.91
CA ALA A 70 0.94 3.02 -26.36
C ALA A 70 0.19 4.34 -26.20
N GLU A 71 -0.18 4.69 -24.98
CA GLU A 71 -0.58 6.07 -24.70
C GLU A 71 0.66 6.95 -24.66
N TYR A 72 0.75 7.91 -25.58
CA TYR A 72 1.85 8.85 -25.62
C TYR A 72 1.57 9.99 -24.64
N ARG A 73 2.53 10.25 -23.75
CA ARG A 73 2.53 11.45 -22.91
C ARG A 73 3.60 12.41 -23.42
N LYS A 74 3.21 13.64 -23.74
CA LYS A 74 4.15 14.72 -24.02
C LYS A 74 4.98 14.96 -22.75
N PRO A 75 6.32 14.88 -22.80
CA PRO A 75 7.13 15.19 -21.63
C PRO A 75 6.86 16.63 -21.18
N ALA A 76 6.80 16.84 -19.86
CA ALA A 76 6.71 18.18 -19.31
C ALA A 76 8.02 18.92 -19.59
N GLU A 77 7.94 20.04 -20.28
CA GLU A 77 9.09 20.90 -20.53
C GLU A 77 9.50 21.61 -19.24
N MET A 78 10.81 21.68 -18.98
CA MET A 78 11.34 22.34 -17.79
C MET A 78 11.20 23.86 -17.96
N PRO A 79 10.58 24.57 -17.02
CA PRO A 79 10.54 26.03 -17.05
C PRO A 79 11.96 26.61 -17.09
N HIS A 80 12.23 27.49 -18.06
CA HIS A 80 13.48 28.23 -18.12
C HIS A 80 13.52 29.27 -17.00
N THR A 81 14.62 29.32 -16.25
CA THR A 81 14.85 30.33 -15.21
C THR A 81 15.97 31.27 -15.62
N ASP A 82 15.86 32.51 -15.16
CA ASP A 82 16.86 33.57 -15.21
C ASP A 82 18.12 33.30 -14.35
N GLY A 83 18.10 32.23 -13.55
CA GLY A 83 19.22 31.82 -12.70
C GLY A 83 19.27 32.53 -11.34
N GLU A 84 18.53 33.63 -11.16
CA GLU A 84 18.35 34.30 -9.87
C GLU A 84 17.36 33.54 -8.99
N ASN A 85 16.33 32.95 -9.58
CA ASN A 85 15.29 32.21 -8.86
C ASN A 85 15.52 30.69 -8.97
N ARG A 86 15.88 30.04 -7.87
CA ARG A 86 15.98 28.57 -7.84
C ARG A 86 14.61 27.94 -8.09
N LEU A 87 14.56 27.00 -9.03
CA LEU A 87 13.34 26.25 -9.34
C LEU A 87 13.06 25.25 -8.21
N MET A 88 11.95 25.47 -7.50
CA MET A 88 11.53 24.60 -6.41
C MET A 88 10.58 23.50 -6.93
N PRO A 89 10.45 22.36 -6.24
CA PRO A 89 9.60 21.25 -6.71
C PRO A 89 8.15 21.67 -7.01
N TYR A 90 7.60 22.61 -6.24
CA TYR A 90 6.25 23.13 -6.44
C TYR A 90 6.10 24.09 -7.64
N ASN A 91 7.21 24.53 -8.24
CA ASN A 91 7.21 25.31 -9.48
C ASN A 91 7.21 24.41 -10.73
N LEU A 92 7.29 23.09 -10.57
CA LEU A 92 7.28 22.11 -11.67
C LEU A 92 5.85 21.64 -11.97
N LYS A 93 5.54 21.42 -13.26
CA LYS A 93 4.28 20.78 -13.66
C LYS A 93 4.31 19.32 -13.20
N SER A 94 3.25 18.87 -12.53
CA SER A 94 3.18 17.56 -11.87
C SER A 94 3.23 16.36 -12.83
N SER A 95 2.83 16.56 -14.09
CA SER A 95 2.90 15.53 -15.13
C SER A 95 2.81 16.12 -16.54
N GLY A 96 3.31 15.33 -17.49
CA GLY A 96 3.16 15.60 -18.92
C GLY A 96 1.72 15.43 -19.41
N GLU A 97 1.37 16.15 -20.48
CA GLU A 97 0.04 16.11 -21.09
C GLU A 97 -0.15 14.85 -21.95
N ALA A 98 -1.35 14.30 -22.03
CA ALA A 98 -1.65 13.24 -22.99
C ALA A 98 -1.53 13.80 -24.42
N ASP A 99 -0.76 13.12 -25.27
CA ASP A 99 -0.55 13.52 -26.66
C ASP A 99 -1.40 12.60 -27.57
N PRO A 100 -2.46 13.14 -28.23
CA PRO A 100 -3.32 12.33 -29.09
C PRO A 100 -2.68 12.00 -30.45
N GLY A 101 -1.51 12.57 -30.76
CA GLY A 101 -0.86 12.43 -32.07
C GLY A 101 0.17 11.29 -32.15
N PRO A 102 0.32 10.63 -33.32
CA PRO A 102 1.43 9.72 -33.56
C PRO A 102 2.76 10.50 -33.58
N GLN A 103 3.78 9.97 -32.91
CA GLN A 103 5.09 10.61 -32.79
C GLN A 103 5.82 10.69 -34.14
N SER A 104 6.54 11.79 -34.39
CA SER A 104 7.44 11.94 -35.54
C SER A 104 8.63 10.97 -35.45
N GLU A 105 9.17 10.56 -36.60
CA GLU A 105 10.28 9.59 -36.69
C GLU A 105 11.52 10.04 -35.92
N GLU A 106 11.78 11.35 -35.90
CA GLU A 106 12.89 11.93 -35.14
C GLU A 106 12.75 11.79 -33.63
N ARG A 107 11.54 11.64 -33.10
CA ARG A 107 11.29 11.44 -31.67
C ARG A 107 11.31 9.96 -31.30
N ARG A 108 11.03 9.06 -32.27
CA ARG A 108 11.18 7.61 -32.11
C ARG A 108 12.65 7.20 -32.00
N LYS A 109 13.57 7.87 -32.72
CA LYS A 109 15.01 7.52 -32.75
C LYS A 109 15.69 7.56 -31.38
N TRP A 110 15.16 8.35 -30.43
CA TRP A 110 15.70 8.45 -29.07
C TRP A 110 15.11 7.42 -28.08
N ARG A 111 14.21 6.53 -28.53
CA ARG A 111 13.72 5.35 -27.76
C ARG A 111 14.55 4.10 -28.06
N GLY A 112 15.86 4.25 -28.28
CA GLY A 112 16.78 3.12 -28.40
C GLY A 112 16.75 2.28 -27.12
N ILE A 113 16.45 0.99 -27.29
CA ILE A 113 16.18 -0.06 -26.29
C ILE A 113 14.70 -0.13 -25.91
N SER A 114 14.06 -1.20 -26.39
CA SER A 114 12.72 -1.64 -25.98
C SER A 114 12.67 -1.70 -24.45
N SER A 115 11.96 -0.76 -23.83
CA SER A 115 11.70 -0.79 -22.39
C SER A 115 11.04 -2.13 -22.07
N GLY A 116 11.74 -2.91 -21.23
CA GLY A 116 11.46 -4.32 -20.96
C GLY A 116 10.00 -4.60 -20.68
N GLY A 117 9.51 -5.66 -21.34
CA GLY A 117 8.27 -6.31 -20.99
C GLY A 117 8.28 -6.68 -19.51
N PHE A 118 7.25 -6.25 -18.79
CA PHE A 118 7.00 -6.70 -17.44
C PHE A 118 6.76 -8.23 -17.49
N GLY A 119 7.73 -9.02 -17.04
CA GLY A 119 7.52 -10.42 -16.64
C GLY A 119 7.40 -11.51 -17.72
N SER A 120 7.92 -11.35 -18.94
CA SER A 120 7.96 -12.48 -19.89
C SER A 120 9.11 -13.44 -19.54
N GLY A 121 8.87 -14.39 -18.64
CA GLY A 121 9.78 -15.49 -18.29
C GLY A 121 9.92 -16.54 -19.39
N GLY A 122 10.23 -16.13 -20.62
CA GLY A 122 10.49 -17.03 -21.74
C GLY A 122 11.98 -17.06 -22.09
N THR A 123 12.58 -18.23 -22.15
CA THR A 123 13.97 -18.42 -22.59
C THR A 123 14.14 -17.91 -24.01
N GLY A 124 15.07 -16.97 -24.21
CA GLY A 124 15.41 -16.42 -25.52
C GLY A 124 15.76 -17.52 -26.51
N HIS A 125 15.15 -17.44 -27.69
CA HIS A 125 15.56 -18.22 -28.85
C HIS A 125 16.81 -17.57 -29.43
N GLY A 126 17.83 -18.38 -29.69
CA GLY A 126 17.91 -18.72 -31.10
C GLY A 126 19.21 -18.41 -31.79
N ASP A 127 19.26 -17.29 -32.51
CA ASP A 127 19.97 -17.21 -33.79
C ASP A 127 20.68 -15.86 -33.98
#